data_AF-A0A7V9UMH4-F1
#
_entry.id   AF-A0A7V9UMH4-F1
#
_cell.length_a   1.000
_cell.length_b   1.000
_cell.length_c   1.000
_cell.angle_alpha   90.00
_cell.angle_beta   90.00
_cell.angle_gamma   90.00
#
_symmetry.space_group_name_H-M   'P 1'
#
loop_
_entity.id
_entity.type
_entity.pdbx_description
1 polymer ?
#
loop_
_entity_poly.entity_id
_entity_poly.type
_entity_poly.pdbx_seq_one_letter_code
_entity_poly.pdbx_strand_id
1 'polypeptide(L)' 'AQTRSAGGRQFQRQGGAWVDTAYNSSRSTTNIRRGSEQYRALIADEPGLRAIAEQLGGEVIVVWKSRAYRFY' A
#
# COMPACT_ATOMS: atom_id res chain seq x y z
N ALA A 1 5.83 -14.00 12.30
CA ALA A 1 5.13 -13.02 11.44
C ALA A 1 5.84 -11.68 11.58
N GLN A 2 6.15 -10.97 10.48
CA GLN A 2 6.72 -9.62 10.54
C GLN A 2 5.60 -8.60 10.42
N THR A 3 5.54 -7.65 11.36
CA THR A 3 4.64 -6.49 11.31
C THR A 3 5.46 -5.22 11.22
N ARG A 4 4.91 -4.20 10.55
CA ARG A 4 5.54 -2.89 10.43
C ARG A 4 4.48 -1.80 10.40
N SER A 5 4.77 -0.70 11.07
CA SER A 5 3.92 0.49 11.03
C SER A 5 4.45 1.46 9.98
N ALA A 6 3.56 1.97 9.13
CA ALA A 6 3.90 2.96 8.12
C ALA A 6 2.72 3.91 7.88
N GLY A 7 2.99 5.22 7.76
CA GLY A 7 1.96 6.24 7.54
C GLY A 7 0.75 6.18 8.50
N GLY A 8 0.98 5.80 9.76
CA GLY A 8 -0.07 5.64 10.78
C GLY A 8 -0.91 4.37 10.66
N ARG A 9 -0.51 3.42 9.80
CA ARG A 9 -1.22 2.14 9.57
C ARG A 9 -0.32 0.96 9.91
N GLN A 10 -0.91 -0.19 10.21
CA GLN A 10 -0.20 -1.42 10.53
C GLN A 10 -0.25 -2.39 9.35
N PHE A 11 0.91 -2.92 8.99
CA PHE A 11 1.10 -3.87 7.89
C PHE A 11 1.67 -5.18 8.42
N GLN A 12 1.30 -6.28 7.79
CA GLN A 12 1.84 -7.60 8.02
C GLN A 12 2.51 -8.13 6.75
N ARG A 13 3.71 -8.69 6.87
CA ARG A 13 4.41 -9.35 5.77
C ARG A 13 3.70 -10.67 5.45
N GLN A 14 3.18 -10.81 4.24
CA GLN A 14 2.56 -12.03 3.71
C GLN A 14 3.12 -12.33 2.32
N GLY A 15 3.72 -13.50 2.12
CA GLY A 15 4.24 -13.91 0.79
C GLY A 15 5.27 -12.96 0.18
N GLY A 16 5.98 -12.16 1.01
CA GLY A 16 6.93 -11.14 0.55
C GLY A 16 6.33 -9.74 0.40
N ALA A 17 5.00 -9.62 0.32
CA ALA A 17 4.27 -8.35 0.27
C ALA A 17 3.92 -7.81 1.66
N TRP A 18 3.83 -6.50 1.80
CA TRP A 18 3.29 -5.85 2.98
C TRP A 18 1.79 -5.64 2.82
N VAL A 19 0.99 -6.32 3.64
CA VAL A 19 -0.47 -6.26 3.58
C VAL A 19 -1.00 -5.47 4.77
N ASP A 20 -1.76 -4.42 4.50
CA ASP A 20 -2.46 -3.64 5.51
C ASP A 20 -3.40 -4.55 6.31
N THR A 21 -3.34 -4.47 7.63
CA THR A 21 -4.20 -5.25 8.53
C THR A 21 -5.69 -4.99 8.32
N ALA A 22 -6.07 -3.84 7.74
CA ALA A 22 -7.45 -3.53 7.37
C ALA A 22 -7.87 -4.10 6.00
N TYR A 23 -6.95 -4.74 5.26
CA TYR A 23 -7.23 -5.36 3.98
C TYR A 23 -8.08 -6.62 4.14
N ASN A 24 -9.03 -6.77 3.23
CA ASN A 24 -9.85 -7.95 3.08
C ASN A 24 -9.77 -8.39 1.61
N SER A 25 -9.49 -9.68 1.37
CA SER A 25 -9.41 -10.29 0.04
C SER A 25 -10.70 -10.19 -0.77
N SER A 26 -11.86 -9.93 -0.15
CA SER A 26 -13.12 -9.70 -0.87
C SER A 26 -13.19 -8.34 -1.58
N ARG A 27 -12.25 -7.41 -1.34
CA ARG A 27 -12.26 -6.07 -1.95
C ARG A 27 -11.52 -6.05 -3.28
N SER A 28 -12.04 -5.28 -4.23
CA SER A 28 -11.36 -4.96 -5.48
C SER A 28 -10.04 -4.24 -5.21
N THR A 29 -8.95 -4.81 -5.71
CA THR A 29 -7.60 -4.25 -5.55
C THR A 29 -7.14 -3.60 -6.84
N THR A 30 -6.77 -2.32 -6.76
CA THR A 30 -6.19 -1.58 -7.88
C THR A 30 -4.69 -1.80 -7.91
N ASN A 31 -4.21 -2.49 -8.95
CA ASN A 31 -2.80 -2.72 -9.16
C ASN A 31 -2.17 -1.47 -9.79
N ILE A 32 -1.19 -0.89 -9.10
CA ILE A 32 -0.47 0.31 -9.53
C ILE A 32 1.02 0.00 -9.52
N ARG A 33 1.64 0.08 -10.70
CA ARG A 33 3.08 -0.13 -10.84
C ARG A 33 3.84 1.07 -10.28
N ARG A 34 4.82 0.85 -9.41
CA ARG A 34 5.70 1.91 -8.89
C ARG A 34 6.43 2.58 -10.05
N GLY A 35 6.54 3.90 -9.97
CA GLY A 35 7.17 4.71 -11.01
C GLY A 35 6.30 5.02 -12.23
N SER A 36 5.11 4.41 -12.36
CA SER A 36 4.11 4.83 -13.34
C SER A 36 3.59 6.25 -13.07
N GLU A 37 3.04 6.90 -14.08
CA GLU A 37 2.39 8.21 -13.93
C GLU A 37 1.24 8.15 -12.92
N GLN A 38 0.44 7.09 -12.96
CA GLN A 38 -0.66 6.87 -12.00
C GLN A 38 -0.14 6.79 -10.56
N TYR A 39 0.98 6.08 -10.33
CA TYR A 39 1.61 6.02 -9.02
C TYR A 39 2.05 7.41 -8.55
N ARG A 40 2.73 8.17 -9.44
CA ARG A 40 3.23 9.51 -9.13
C ARG A 40 2.10 10.49 -8.82
N ALA A 41 1.03 10.47 -9.60
CA ALA A 41 -0.17 11.28 -9.35
C ALA A 41 -0.79 10.92 -7.99
N LEU A 42 -0.99 9.63 -7.72
CA LEU A 42 -1.60 9.17 -6.47
C LEU A 42 -0.81 9.60 -5.23
N ILE A 43 0.53 9.43 -5.24
CA ILE A 43 1.35 9.82 -4.08
C ILE A 43 1.56 11.34 -3.97
N ALA A 44 1.33 12.09 -5.05
CA ALA A 44 1.33 13.55 -5.02
C ALA A 44 0.06 14.10 -4.35
N ASP A 45 -1.10 13.50 -4.66
CA ASP A 45 -2.39 13.87 -4.08
C ASP A 45 -2.55 13.33 -2.64
N GLU A 46 -1.97 12.16 -2.34
CA GLU A 46 -2.13 11.46 -1.07
C GLU A 46 -0.78 11.30 -0.33
N PRO A 47 -0.35 12.29 0.46
CA PRO A 47 0.95 12.26 1.15
C PRO A 47 1.06 11.11 2.17
N GLY A 48 -0.05 10.61 2.71
CA GLY A 48 -0.05 9.42 3.56
C GLY A 48 0.33 8.14 2.82
N LEU A 49 -0.16 7.97 1.58
CA LEU A 49 0.24 6.86 0.71
C LEU A 49 1.71 6.98 0.30
N ARG A 50 2.18 8.20 0.04
CA ARG A 50 3.59 8.47 -0.22
C ARG A 50 4.49 7.97 0.92
N ALA A 51 4.19 8.35 2.16
CA ALA A 51 4.96 7.94 3.33
C ALA A 51 5.00 6.40 3.47
N ILE A 52 3.87 5.72 3.23
CA ILE A 52 3.80 4.26 3.27
C ILE A 52 4.69 3.65 2.19
N ALA A 53 4.60 4.15 0.97
CA ALA A 53 5.34 3.60 -0.16
C ALA A 53 6.85 3.89 -0.08
N GLU A 54 7.27 4.98 0.55
CA GLU A 54 8.69 5.29 0.83
C GLU A 54 9.25 4.45 2.00
N GLN A 55 8.44 4.19 3.04
CA GLN A 55 8.87 3.39 4.21
C GLN A 55 8.85 1.87 3.94
N LEU A 56 7.92 1.41 3.12
CA LEU A 56 7.75 0.01 2.75
C LEU A 56 8.25 -0.22 1.33
N GLY A 57 9.38 -0.92 1.21
CA GLY A 57 9.90 -1.41 -0.07
C GLY A 57 9.16 -2.65 -0.57
N GLY A 58 9.29 -2.92 -1.87
CA GLY A 58 8.67 -4.06 -2.53
C GLY A 58 7.17 -3.90 -2.69
N GLU A 59 6.48 -5.05 -2.71
CA GLU A 59 5.03 -5.09 -2.90
C GLU A 59 4.29 -4.64 -1.64
N VAL A 60 3.33 -3.73 -1.81
CA VAL A 60 2.53 -3.17 -0.70
C VAL A 60 1.06 -3.15 -1.07
N ILE A 61 0.21 -3.74 -0.24
CA ILE A 61 -1.25 -3.68 -0.34
C ILE A 61 -1.75 -2.79 0.80
N VAL A 62 -2.34 -1.65 0.46
CA VAL A 62 -2.85 -0.66 1.40
C VAL A 62 -4.32 -0.36 1.15
N VAL A 63 -5.12 -0.24 2.21
CA VAL A 63 -6.51 0.22 2.10
C VAL A 63 -6.55 1.73 2.32
N TRP A 64 -7.03 2.48 1.34
CA TRP A 64 -7.11 3.93 1.39
C TRP A 64 -8.45 4.43 0.86
N LYS A 65 -9.13 5.31 1.61
CA LYS A 65 -10.45 5.88 1.24
C LYS A 65 -11.42 4.85 0.65
N SER A 66 -11.55 3.70 1.34
CA SER A 66 -12.40 2.55 0.97
C SER A 66 -11.98 1.72 -0.25
N ARG A 67 -10.80 1.99 -0.84
CA ARG A 67 -10.23 1.20 -1.95
C ARG A 67 -8.96 0.50 -1.52
N ALA A 68 -8.70 -0.69 -2.06
CA ALA A 68 -7.41 -1.36 -1.87
C ALA A 68 -6.48 -1.03 -3.04
N TYR A 69 -5.26 -0.62 -2.73
CA TYR A 69 -4.21 -0.33 -3.71
C TYR A 69 -3.06 -1.30 -3.51
N ARG A 70 -2.58 -1.89 -4.60
CA ARG A 70 -1.39 -2.74 -4.63
C ARG A 70 -0.28 -2.04 -5.40
N PHE A 71 0.79 -1.67 -4.71
CA PHE A 71 2.01 -1.13 -5.29
C PHE A 71 2.98 -2.26 -5.57
N TYR A 72 3.46 -2.39 -6.81
CA TYR A 72 4.42 -3.42 -7.25
C TYR A 72 5.46 -2.86 -8.23
#